data_AF-A0A1W1WXZ8-F1
#
_entry.id   AF-A0A1W1WXZ8-F1
#
_cell.length_a   1.000
_cell.length_b   1.000
_cell.length_c   1.000
_cell.angle_alpha   90.00
_cell.angle_beta   90.00
_cell.angle_gamma   90.00
#
_symmetry.space_group_name_H-M   'P 1'
#
loop_
_entity.id
_entity.type
_entity.pdbx_description
1 polymer ?
#
loop_
_entity_poly.entity_id
_entity_poly.type
_entity_poly.pdbx_seq_one_letter_code
_entity_poly.pdbx_strand_id
1 'polypeptide(L)'
;MYKTNPYYFNPPMYNNICRTCEIFSCPYCTNSQIITPQLANCTNGGNGNIVNFISILDRNGFIVQEGKLKYIDILQLCSEGIVDNCMGNNVGAPYAVCLLPPAPNQNPSKGQKPPIGYTPDNPNNYPYLVPGFTFKLRPDEAIVLIGETPPHVLYYCFRSYLGFIENKLEKNYSEYIKAGNDYTGFYHLVFASLGDQLNNYNIWTDNTPNGIPGEPYNSSSIIISTADKNINKQIRNALGIAGYSSDIMNDDNIPIELVNMGLEAGKDTFIYMMRFALWADQNAGNQYISNIDKFIKVLRITPKVPHNNLNPWEVPTLKIRETGITEYQVVPNSRNDLDYLRNQIINKYGGTEYNHVDLDLTVAIPDNFNAILRDVNVYGDDRDGVYFKTEDFQLSSDDDFVIVYGINHERTGKAIYSNASFYGAELFNGVAGAFSTVQFPDTALEFFPTGYENAGYYYVYKMARKADEENVVIIPYSTGNPLGKAYGVDNNQDARILFRVYLDKIAMVGPYIFDIIWDQAILFKKSNIL
;
A
#
# COMPACT_ATOMS: atom_id res chain seq x y z
N MET A 1 -18.04 17.93 44.89
CA MET A 1 -16.61 17.58 44.98
C MET A 1 -16.10 17.36 43.57
N TYR A 2 -15.55 18.43 42.99
CA TYR A 2 -14.88 18.39 41.69
C TYR A 2 -13.47 17.86 41.92
N LYS A 3 -13.12 16.71 41.33
CA LYS A 3 -11.73 16.28 41.19
C LYS A 3 -11.28 16.62 39.79
N THR A 4 -10.56 17.73 39.71
CA THR A 4 -9.66 18.11 38.62
C THR A 4 -8.66 16.98 38.36
N ASN A 5 -8.64 16.45 37.14
CA ASN A 5 -7.57 15.58 36.69
C ASN A 5 -6.46 16.49 36.11
N PRO A 6 -5.20 16.35 36.54
CA PRO A 6 -4.13 17.22 36.09
C PRO A 6 -3.71 16.80 34.67
N TYR A 7 -3.69 17.79 33.76
CA TYR A 7 -2.98 17.70 32.50
C TYR A 7 -1.51 17.38 32.80
N TYR A 8 -1.09 16.15 32.55
CA TYR A 8 0.31 15.82 32.42
C TYR A 8 0.79 16.41 31.08
N PHE A 9 1.34 17.62 31.15
CA PHE A 9 2.28 18.10 30.14
C PHE A 9 3.44 17.11 30.11
N ASN A 10 3.55 16.33 29.04
CA ASN A 10 4.81 15.64 28.77
C ASN A 10 5.84 16.72 28.43
N PRO A 11 6.94 16.83 29.19
CA PRO A 11 8.03 17.72 28.82
C PRO A 11 8.58 17.27 27.44
N PRO A 12 9.09 18.21 26.63
CA PRO A 12 9.65 17.88 25.31
C PRO A 12 10.79 16.87 25.50
N MET A 13 10.67 15.70 24.87
CA MET A 13 11.77 14.74 24.78
C MET A 13 12.87 15.31 23.87
N TYR A 14 13.67 16.24 24.41
CA TYR A 14 15.00 16.51 23.89
C TYR A 14 15.89 15.30 24.18
N ASN A 15 15.88 14.31 23.27
CA ASN A 15 17.02 13.40 23.00
C ASN A 15 16.74 12.19 22.08
N ASN A 16 15.59 12.09 21.42
CA ASN A 16 15.43 11.03 20.41
C ASN A 16 15.90 11.55 19.04
N ILE A 17 17.19 11.33 18.75
CA ILE A 17 17.63 11.05 17.38
C ILE A 17 16.66 9.98 16.84
N CYS A 18 16.17 10.16 15.61
CA CYS A 18 15.24 9.23 14.98
C CYS A 18 15.86 7.83 14.90
N ARG A 19 15.58 6.94 15.88
CA ARG A 19 16.08 5.55 15.90
C ARG A 19 15.65 4.74 14.67
N THR A 20 14.63 5.20 13.95
CA THR A 20 14.18 4.60 12.70
C THR A 20 15.28 4.65 11.63
N CYS A 21 16.06 5.74 11.57
CA CYS A 21 17.17 5.89 10.61
C CYS A 21 18.35 4.94 10.89
N GLU A 22 18.52 4.49 12.13
CA GLU A 22 19.59 3.56 12.54
C GLU A 22 19.25 2.10 12.23
N ILE A 23 17.96 1.77 12.10
CA ILE A 23 17.46 0.40 11.99
C ILE A 23 17.06 0.03 10.55
N PHE A 24 16.63 1.00 9.74
CA PHE A 24 16.08 0.73 8.40
C PHE A 24 17.01 1.21 7.29
N SER A 25 17.46 0.26 6.47
CA SER A 25 18.34 0.50 5.33
C SER A 25 17.53 1.10 4.17
N CYS A 26 17.93 2.27 3.65
CA CYS A 26 17.26 2.90 2.52
C CYS A 26 17.68 2.25 1.17
N PRO A 27 16.73 1.84 0.30
CA PRO A 27 17.05 1.27 -1.01
C PRO A 27 17.70 2.27 -1.99
N TYR A 28 17.59 3.58 -1.77
CA TYR A 28 18.14 4.63 -2.65
C TYR A 28 19.52 5.16 -2.22
N CYS A 29 20.00 4.81 -1.02
CA CYS A 29 21.30 5.27 -0.51
C CYS A 29 22.46 4.33 -0.87
N THR A 30 22.18 3.18 -1.49
CA THR A 30 23.21 2.23 -1.91
C THR A 30 22.97 1.80 -3.36
N ASN A 31 23.96 1.99 -4.23
CA ASN A 31 24.10 1.27 -5.50
C ASN A 31 24.36 -0.22 -5.21
N SER A 32 23.40 -0.91 -4.59
CA SER A 32 23.54 -2.31 -4.26
C SER A 32 23.14 -3.13 -5.47
N GLN A 33 24.14 -3.78 -6.07
CA GLN A 33 23.93 -4.80 -7.11
C GLN A 33 22.99 -5.89 -6.57
N ILE A 34 22.11 -6.37 -7.44
CA ILE A 34 21.34 -7.59 -7.22
C ILE A 34 22.35 -8.75 -7.16
N ILE A 35 22.78 -9.12 -5.95
CA ILE A 35 23.62 -10.30 -5.74
C ILE A 35 22.69 -11.51 -5.64
N THR A 36 22.96 -12.51 -6.46
CA THR A 36 22.28 -13.80 -6.49
C THR A 36 22.28 -14.44 -5.09
N PRO A 37 21.12 -14.74 -4.46
CA PRO A 37 21.10 -15.21 -3.08
C PRO A 37 21.58 -16.66 -2.93
N GLN A 38 22.40 -16.93 -1.90
CA GLN A 38 22.47 -18.25 -1.29
C GLN A 38 21.16 -18.51 -0.52
N LEU A 39 20.59 -19.71 -0.69
CA LEU A 39 19.35 -20.12 -0.02
C LEU A 39 19.49 -20.06 1.50
N ALA A 40 18.64 -19.27 2.16
CA ALA A 40 18.30 -19.51 3.56
C ALA A 40 17.49 -20.82 3.66
N ASN A 41 17.89 -21.69 4.58
CA ASN A 41 17.15 -22.92 4.89
C ASN A 41 15.79 -22.56 5.47
N CYS A 42 14.74 -22.61 4.64
CA CYS A 42 13.36 -22.58 5.11
C CYS A 42 13.12 -23.85 5.94
N THR A 43 12.95 -23.70 7.25
CA THR A 43 12.55 -24.80 8.12
C THR A 43 11.12 -25.23 7.77
N ASN A 44 11.01 -26.39 7.14
CA ASN A 44 9.78 -27.12 6.82
C ASN A 44 9.01 -27.60 8.09
N GLY A 45 8.66 -26.69 9.00
CA GLY A 45 7.90 -27.02 10.22
C GLY A 45 6.39 -27.20 10.02
N GLY A 46 5.82 -26.75 8.89
CA GLY A 46 4.37 -26.64 8.70
C GLY A 46 3.72 -27.62 7.72
N ASN A 47 4.50 -28.48 7.04
CA ASN A 47 3.97 -29.26 5.90
C ASN A 47 2.98 -30.37 6.32
N GLY A 48 3.09 -30.90 7.54
CA GLY A 48 2.16 -31.91 8.07
C GLY A 48 0.79 -31.34 8.42
N ASN A 49 0.74 -30.18 9.08
CA ASN A 49 -0.52 -29.57 9.53
C ASN A 49 -1.34 -29.06 8.35
N ILE A 50 -0.71 -28.49 7.32
CA ILE A 50 -1.44 -28.03 6.13
C ILE A 50 -2.05 -29.22 5.35
N VAL A 51 -1.33 -30.34 5.21
CA VAL A 51 -1.86 -31.56 4.59
C VAL A 51 -3.05 -32.10 5.38
N ASN A 52 -2.95 -32.12 6.71
CA ASN A 52 -4.06 -32.50 7.58
C ASN A 52 -5.26 -31.56 7.41
N PHE A 53 -5.03 -30.24 7.37
CA PHE A 53 -6.07 -29.23 7.17
C PHE A 53 -6.82 -29.43 5.84
N ILE A 54 -6.10 -29.59 4.73
CA ILE A 54 -6.69 -29.86 3.41
C ILE A 54 -7.50 -31.17 3.45
N SER A 55 -6.98 -32.23 4.07
CA SER A 55 -7.69 -33.51 4.23
C SER A 55 -8.98 -33.39 5.07
N ILE A 56 -8.97 -32.54 6.11
CA ILE A 56 -10.17 -32.27 6.92
C ILE A 56 -11.21 -31.51 6.09
N LEU A 57 -10.80 -30.49 5.33
CA LEU A 57 -11.68 -29.74 4.45
C LEU A 57 -12.32 -30.65 3.37
N ASP A 58 -11.53 -31.50 2.72
CA ASP A 58 -12.04 -32.42 1.69
C ASP A 58 -13.11 -33.37 2.24
N ARG A 59 -12.85 -33.95 3.43
CA ARG A 59 -13.82 -34.79 4.17
C ARG A 59 -15.07 -34.03 4.60
N ASN A 60 -14.92 -32.74 4.90
CA ASN A 60 -16.03 -31.85 5.27
C ASN A 60 -16.79 -31.30 4.05
N GLY A 61 -16.49 -31.77 2.84
CA GLY A 61 -17.24 -31.41 1.65
C GLY A 61 -16.74 -30.15 0.94
N PHE A 62 -15.50 -29.74 1.16
CA PHE A 62 -14.87 -28.63 0.44
C PHE A 62 -13.96 -29.12 -0.68
N ILE A 63 -13.82 -28.30 -1.72
CA ILE A 63 -12.77 -28.36 -2.73
C ILE A 63 -11.71 -27.35 -2.29
N VAL A 64 -10.45 -27.77 -2.33
CA VAL A 64 -9.31 -26.89 -2.02
C VAL A 64 -8.46 -26.75 -3.28
N GLN A 65 -8.21 -25.51 -3.70
CA GLN A 65 -7.27 -25.20 -4.78
C GLN A 65 -6.14 -24.34 -4.25
N GLU A 66 -4.91 -24.64 -4.67
CA GLU A 66 -3.74 -23.84 -4.30
C GLU A 66 -3.66 -22.59 -5.19
N GLY A 67 -3.64 -21.42 -4.55
CA GLY A 67 -3.21 -20.16 -5.16
C GLY A 67 -1.74 -19.91 -4.86
N LYS A 68 -1.27 -18.69 -5.11
CA LYS A 68 0.07 -18.26 -4.71
C LYS A 68 0.13 -16.77 -4.44
N LEU A 69 1.04 -16.35 -3.58
CA LEU A 69 1.45 -14.95 -3.52
C LEU A 69 2.57 -14.69 -4.52
N LYS A 70 2.59 -13.50 -5.09
CA LYS A 70 3.65 -13.09 -6.01
C LYS A 70 3.94 -11.60 -5.87
N TYR A 71 5.23 -11.26 -5.84
CA TYR A 71 5.67 -9.88 -6.08
C TYR A 71 5.21 -9.39 -7.46
N ILE A 72 4.74 -8.15 -7.53
CA ILE A 72 4.37 -7.48 -8.77
C ILE A 72 5.20 -6.23 -8.94
N ASP A 73 6.00 -6.20 -10.01
CA ASP A 73 6.62 -4.99 -10.51
C ASP A 73 5.68 -4.32 -11.52
N ILE A 74 4.84 -3.41 -11.03
CA ILE A 74 3.85 -2.72 -11.87
C ILE A 74 4.51 -1.77 -12.89
N LEU A 75 5.67 -1.20 -12.57
CA LEU A 75 6.42 -0.34 -13.49
C LEU A 75 6.94 -1.16 -14.68
N GLN A 76 7.41 -2.39 -14.43
CA GLN A 76 7.78 -3.32 -15.48
C GLN A 76 6.60 -3.62 -16.39
N LEU A 77 5.47 -4.03 -15.81
CA LEU A 77 4.27 -4.41 -16.58
C LEU A 77 3.73 -3.24 -17.42
N CYS A 78 3.77 -2.01 -16.90
CA CYS A 78 3.38 -0.82 -17.65
C CYS A 78 4.37 -0.50 -18.77
N SER A 79 5.68 -0.67 -18.51
CA SER A 79 6.72 -0.49 -19.53
C SER A 79 6.56 -1.47 -20.70
N GLU A 80 6.17 -2.71 -20.41
CA GLU A 80 5.90 -3.77 -21.37
C GLU A 80 4.53 -3.62 -22.08
N GLY A 81 3.70 -2.68 -21.65
CA GLY A 81 2.35 -2.45 -22.19
C GLY A 81 1.33 -3.51 -21.80
N ILE A 82 1.60 -4.27 -20.74
CA ILE A 82 0.66 -5.27 -20.18
C ILE A 82 -0.47 -4.57 -19.42
N VAL A 83 -0.18 -3.43 -18.77
CA VAL A 83 -1.16 -2.58 -18.11
C VAL A 83 -1.07 -1.15 -18.61
N ASP A 84 -2.21 -0.44 -18.62
CA ASP A 84 -2.31 0.92 -19.16
C ASP A 84 -1.57 1.96 -18.31
N ASN A 85 -1.50 1.75 -16.99
CA ASN A 85 -0.83 2.64 -16.05
C ASN A 85 -0.27 1.88 -14.83
N CYS A 86 0.45 2.59 -13.97
CA CYS A 86 1.15 2.06 -12.80
C CYS A 86 0.35 2.12 -11.49
N MET A 87 -0.94 2.46 -11.56
CA MET A 87 -1.88 2.46 -10.43
C MET A 87 -1.40 3.21 -9.19
N GLY A 88 -0.60 4.27 -9.34
CA GLY A 88 -0.17 5.08 -8.21
C GLY A 88 0.81 4.35 -7.28
N ASN A 89 1.64 3.44 -7.79
CA ASN A 89 2.62 2.65 -7.03
C ASN A 89 3.46 3.51 -6.08
N ASN A 90 3.62 3.12 -4.82
CA ASN A 90 4.51 3.84 -3.90
C ASN A 90 5.96 3.42 -4.15
N VAL A 91 6.78 4.34 -4.67
CA VAL A 91 8.18 4.04 -5.03
C VAL A 91 8.98 3.64 -3.79
N GLY A 92 9.71 2.53 -3.87
CA GLY A 92 10.48 1.98 -2.74
C GLY A 92 9.66 1.15 -1.74
N ALA A 93 8.34 1.05 -1.92
CA ALA A 93 7.45 0.20 -1.12
C ALA A 93 6.85 -0.91 -2.00
N PRO A 94 7.33 -2.15 -1.90
CA PRO A 94 6.91 -3.20 -2.83
C PRO A 94 5.56 -3.82 -2.45
N TYR A 95 4.95 -4.48 -3.44
CA TYR A 95 3.63 -5.10 -3.32
C TYR A 95 3.72 -6.60 -3.64
N ALA A 96 2.98 -7.41 -2.90
CA ALA A 96 2.70 -8.80 -3.28
C ALA A 96 1.20 -9.00 -3.39
N VAL A 97 0.76 -9.84 -4.33
CA VAL A 97 -0.65 -10.04 -4.65
C VAL A 97 -0.99 -11.51 -4.60
N CYS A 98 -2.22 -11.82 -4.19
CA CYS A 98 -2.77 -13.16 -4.27
C CYS A 98 -3.17 -13.47 -5.71
N LEU A 99 -2.59 -14.52 -6.27
CA LEU A 99 -2.97 -15.09 -7.55
C LEU A 99 -3.83 -16.33 -7.27
N LEU A 100 -5.13 -16.20 -7.49
CA LEU A 100 -6.10 -17.25 -7.20
C LEU A 100 -6.51 -18.00 -8.48
N PRO A 101 -6.59 -19.34 -8.45
CA PRO A 101 -7.18 -20.08 -9.57
C PRO A 101 -8.68 -19.74 -9.72
N PRO A 102 -9.26 -19.95 -10.92
CA PRO A 102 -10.70 -19.87 -11.12
C PRO A 102 -11.46 -20.79 -10.18
N ALA A 103 -12.71 -20.45 -9.85
CA ALA A 103 -13.55 -21.33 -9.03
C ALA A 103 -13.81 -22.66 -9.75
N PRO A 104 -13.97 -23.79 -9.04
CA PRO A 104 -14.19 -25.10 -9.68
C PRO A 104 -15.41 -25.17 -10.61
N ASN A 105 -16.43 -24.34 -10.36
CA ASN A 105 -17.65 -24.26 -11.17
C ASN A 105 -17.76 -22.95 -11.96
N GLN A 106 -16.66 -22.18 -12.05
CA GLN A 106 -16.64 -20.96 -12.84
C GLN A 106 -16.46 -21.34 -14.31
N ASN A 107 -17.57 -21.37 -15.04
CA ASN A 107 -17.49 -21.42 -16.50
C ASN A 107 -16.75 -20.17 -17.01
N PRO A 108 -15.91 -20.29 -18.05
CA PRO A 108 -15.46 -19.12 -18.77
C PRO A 108 -16.70 -18.34 -19.21
N SER A 109 -16.65 -17.01 -19.11
CA SER A 109 -17.79 -16.19 -19.52
C SER A 109 -18.17 -16.52 -20.95
N LYS A 110 -19.47 -16.68 -21.23
CA LYS A 110 -20.00 -17.14 -22.52
C LYS A 110 -19.48 -16.27 -23.67
N GLY A 111 -18.42 -16.70 -24.37
CA GLY A 111 -17.81 -15.95 -25.49
C GLY A 111 -16.30 -15.70 -25.34
N GLN A 112 -15.71 -16.04 -24.19
CA GLN A 112 -14.34 -16.55 -24.20
C GLN A 112 -14.38 -17.89 -24.93
N LYS A 113 -13.92 -17.94 -26.20
CA LYS A 113 -13.42 -19.22 -26.69
C LYS A 113 -12.31 -19.59 -25.71
N PRO A 114 -12.35 -20.78 -25.10
CA PRO A 114 -11.18 -21.29 -24.40
C PRO A 114 -10.01 -21.13 -25.38
N PRO A 115 -8.93 -20.38 -25.07
CA PRO A 115 -7.75 -20.41 -25.92
C PRO A 115 -7.37 -21.86 -26.18
N ILE A 116 -6.76 -22.17 -27.33
CA ILE A 116 -6.27 -23.52 -27.60
C ILE A 116 -5.35 -23.93 -26.42
N GLY A 117 -5.79 -24.89 -25.60
CA GLY A 117 -5.11 -25.28 -24.35
C GLY A 117 -5.73 -24.76 -23.02
N TYR A 118 -6.89 -24.11 -23.04
CA TYR A 118 -7.66 -23.80 -21.83
C TYR A 118 -8.05 -25.08 -21.10
N THR A 119 -7.66 -25.17 -19.84
CA THR A 119 -8.21 -26.12 -18.87
C THR A 119 -8.83 -25.30 -17.73
N PRO A 120 -9.97 -25.69 -17.17
CA PRO A 120 -10.58 -24.99 -16.03
C PRO A 120 -9.60 -24.84 -14.86
N ASP A 121 -8.69 -25.81 -14.73
CA ASP A 121 -7.60 -25.86 -13.74
C ASP A 121 -6.33 -25.10 -14.18
N ASN A 122 -6.33 -24.43 -15.34
CA ASN A 122 -5.17 -23.68 -15.82
C ASN A 122 -5.05 -22.35 -15.04
N PRO A 123 -3.96 -22.11 -14.31
CA PRO A 123 -3.78 -20.86 -13.59
C PRO A 123 -3.67 -19.63 -14.51
N ASN A 124 -3.51 -19.80 -15.84
CA ASN A 124 -3.26 -18.72 -16.80
C ASN A 124 -4.53 -18.10 -17.44
N ASN A 125 -5.73 -18.45 -16.97
CA ASN A 125 -6.98 -18.18 -17.71
C ASN A 125 -7.49 -16.72 -17.74
N TYR A 126 -7.02 -15.81 -16.87
CA TYR A 126 -7.61 -14.46 -16.75
C TYR A 126 -6.60 -13.34 -16.40
N PRO A 127 -5.76 -12.86 -17.33
CA PRO A 127 -4.94 -11.70 -17.05
C PRO A 127 -5.62 -10.39 -17.50
N TYR A 128 -6.05 -9.58 -16.54
CA TYR A 128 -6.01 -8.12 -16.73
C TYR A 128 -4.57 -7.61 -16.53
N LEU A 129 -3.85 -8.17 -15.56
CA LEU A 129 -2.46 -7.83 -15.23
C LEU A 129 -1.58 -9.09 -15.29
N VAL A 130 -1.84 -10.04 -14.39
CA VAL A 130 -1.35 -11.42 -14.49
C VAL A 130 -2.50 -12.36 -14.16
N PRO A 131 -2.45 -13.62 -14.64
CA PRO A 131 -3.53 -14.55 -14.35
C PRO A 131 -3.73 -14.79 -12.86
N GLY A 132 -4.99 -14.70 -12.43
CA GLY A 132 -5.38 -14.85 -11.03
C GLY A 132 -5.24 -13.59 -10.18
N PHE A 133 -4.76 -12.47 -10.73
CA PHE A 133 -4.67 -11.18 -10.00
C PHE A 133 -6.04 -10.67 -9.55
N THR A 134 -7.03 -10.75 -10.44
CA THR A 134 -8.44 -10.48 -10.14
C THR A 134 -9.22 -11.78 -10.23
N PHE A 135 -10.07 -12.06 -9.26
CA PHE A 135 -10.86 -13.29 -9.20
C PHE A 135 -12.29 -13.03 -8.73
N LYS A 136 -13.20 -13.91 -9.11
CA LYS A 136 -14.58 -13.92 -8.59
C LYS A 136 -14.69 -14.89 -7.43
N LEU A 137 -15.56 -14.57 -6.48
CA LEU A 137 -15.87 -15.40 -5.31
C LEU A 137 -17.39 -15.58 -5.19
N ARG A 138 -17.82 -16.80 -4.86
CA ARG A 138 -19.16 -17.02 -4.29
C ARG A 138 -19.18 -16.49 -2.85
N PRO A 139 -20.36 -16.10 -2.34
CA PRO A 139 -20.50 -15.69 -0.94
C PRO A 139 -20.10 -16.76 0.09
N ASP A 140 -20.15 -18.04 -0.28
CA ASP A 140 -19.82 -19.18 0.58
C ASP A 140 -18.39 -19.71 0.37
N GLU A 141 -17.53 -18.98 -0.34
CA GLU A 141 -16.12 -19.31 -0.50
C GLU A 141 -15.23 -18.60 0.52
N ALA A 142 -14.01 -19.10 0.66
CA ALA A 142 -12.97 -18.43 1.42
C ALA A 142 -11.61 -18.51 0.73
N ILE A 143 -10.74 -17.57 1.08
CA ILE A 143 -9.31 -17.62 0.81
C ILE A 143 -8.62 -17.72 2.16
N VAL A 144 -7.70 -18.66 2.32
CA VAL A 144 -6.92 -18.83 3.54
C VAL A 144 -5.45 -18.69 3.23
N LEU A 145 -4.80 -17.75 3.91
CA LEU A 145 -3.36 -17.56 3.88
C LEU A 145 -2.80 -18.21 5.16
N ILE A 146 -1.81 -19.10 5.01
CA ILE A 146 -1.15 -19.81 6.13
C ILE A 146 0.36 -19.70 5.93
N GLY A 147 1.07 -19.12 6.87
CA GLY A 147 2.52 -19.02 6.75
C GLY A 147 3.18 -18.06 7.71
N GLU A 148 4.36 -17.60 7.33
CA GLU A 148 5.21 -16.74 8.14
C GLU A 148 5.13 -15.27 7.69
N THR A 149 4.91 -14.35 8.63
CA THR A 149 4.98 -12.90 8.40
C THR A 149 6.39 -12.47 7.98
N PRO A 150 6.55 -11.30 7.34
CA PRO A 150 7.85 -10.87 6.84
C PRO A 150 8.93 -10.75 7.94
N PRO A 151 10.22 -10.73 7.54
CA PRO A 151 11.29 -10.25 8.41
C PRO A 151 11.05 -8.79 8.82
N HIS A 152 11.85 -8.30 9.76
CA HIS A 152 11.68 -6.97 10.33
C HIS A 152 11.61 -5.89 9.23
N VAL A 153 10.49 -5.18 9.22
CA VAL A 153 10.10 -4.16 8.24
C VAL A 153 9.27 -3.13 8.99
N LEU A 154 9.41 -1.85 8.67
CA LEU A 154 8.77 -0.79 9.44
C LEU A 154 7.25 -0.91 9.41
N TYR A 155 6.73 -1.26 8.24
CA TYR A 155 5.30 -1.47 8.04
C TYR A 155 5.05 -2.59 7.04
N TYR A 156 4.06 -3.43 7.36
CA TYR A 156 3.44 -4.32 6.40
C TYR A 156 1.96 -4.46 6.68
N CYS A 157 1.20 -4.83 5.66
CA CYS A 157 -0.21 -5.14 5.82
C CYS A 157 -0.75 -6.17 4.82
N PHE A 158 -1.94 -6.67 5.11
CA PHE A 158 -2.74 -7.53 4.26
C PHE A 158 -4.16 -6.97 4.17
N ARG A 159 -4.77 -7.00 2.97
CA ARG A 159 -6.18 -6.62 2.79
C ARG A 159 -6.77 -7.16 1.49
N SER A 160 -8.05 -7.55 1.53
CA SER A 160 -8.89 -7.72 0.34
C SER A 160 -9.50 -6.40 -0.16
N TYR A 161 -9.69 -6.34 -1.48
CA TYR A 161 -10.17 -5.17 -2.20
C TYR A 161 -11.28 -5.57 -3.16
N LEU A 162 -12.26 -4.67 -3.32
CA LEU A 162 -13.16 -4.67 -4.46
C LEU A 162 -12.37 -4.27 -5.71
N GLY A 163 -12.32 -5.16 -6.70
CA GLY A 163 -11.61 -4.96 -7.96
C GLY A 163 -12.48 -4.29 -9.01
N PHE A 164 -12.71 -5.01 -10.11
CA PHE A 164 -13.61 -4.61 -11.20
C PHE A 164 -15.07 -4.87 -10.87
N ILE A 165 -15.93 -3.89 -11.16
CA ILE A 165 -17.39 -3.97 -11.06
C ILE A 165 -18.04 -3.59 -12.38
N GLU A 166 -19.27 -4.05 -12.60
CA GLU A 166 -19.99 -3.84 -13.86
C GLU A 166 -20.26 -2.34 -14.12
N ASN A 167 -20.10 -1.92 -15.38
CA ASN A 167 -20.36 -0.55 -15.79
C ASN A 167 -21.85 -0.23 -15.66
N LYS A 168 -22.15 0.91 -15.02
CA LYS A 168 -23.51 1.46 -14.97
C LYS A 168 -23.88 2.09 -16.31
N LEU A 169 -25.13 1.89 -16.73
CA LEU A 169 -25.67 2.50 -17.94
C LEU A 169 -25.53 4.04 -17.86
N GLU A 170 -25.22 4.67 -18.99
CA GLU A 170 -25.08 6.14 -19.14
C GLU A 170 -23.94 6.82 -18.36
N LYS A 171 -23.24 6.12 -17.44
CA LYS A 171 -22.06 6.68 -16.78
C LYS A 171 -20.83 6.56 -17.68
N ASN A 172 -20.06 7.65 -17.79
CA ASN A 172 -18.83 7.66 -18.56
C ASN A 172 -17.66 7.06 -17.75
N TYR A 173 -17.09 5.97 -18.25
CA TYR A 173 -15.90 5.31 -17.70
C TYR A 173 -14.68 5.41 -18.64
N SER A 174 -14.63 6.39 -19.55
CA SER A 174 -13.53 6.55 -20.50
C SER A 174 -12.17 6.73 -19.83
N GLU A 175 -12.15 7.36 -18.65
CA GLU A 175 -10.94 7.64 -17.86
C GLU A 175 -10.60 6.52 -16.87
N TYR A 176 -11.38 5.45 -16.83
CA TYR A 176 -11.15 4.32 -15.94
C TYR A 176 -10.36 3.24 -16.65
N ILE A 177 -9.62 2.49 -15.83
CA ILE A 177 -9.16 1.16 -16.19
C ILE A 177 -10.40 0.29 -16.42
N LYS A 178 -10.52 -0.28 -17.62
CA LYS A 178 -11.67 -1.09 -18.03
C LYS A 178 -11.26 -2.51 -18.38
N ALA A 179 -12.20 -3.43 -18.22
CA ALA A 179 -12.03 -4.82 -18.64
C ALA A 179 -13.35 -5.38 -19.21
N GLY A 180 -13.23 -6.51 -19.91
CA GLY A 180 -14.38 -7.25 -20.41
C GLY A 180 -14.84 -6.84 -21.82
N ASN A 181 -16.00 -7.35 -22.22
CA ASN A 181 -16.60 -7.26 -23.55
C ASN A 181 -18.09 -7.68 -23.50
N ASP A 182 -18.75 -7.75 -24.65
CA ASP A 182 -20.18 -8.14 -24.80
C ASP A 182 -20.55 -9.50 -24.16
N TYR A 183 -19.55 -10.34 -23.89
CA TYR A 183 -19.71 -11.71 -23.40
C TYR A 183 -19.47 -11.83 -21.90
N THR A 184 -18.55 -11.05 -21.34
CA THR A 184 -18.24 -11.04 -19.90
C THR A 184 -19.03 -9.98 -19.14
N GLY A 185 -19.57 -8.98 -19.86
CA GLY A 185 -19.92 -7.67 -19.33
C GLY A 185 -18.75 -6.69 -19.47
N PHE A 186 -19.05 -5.40 -19.44
CA PHE A 186 -18.06 -4.33 -19.42
C PHE A 186 -17.88 -3.85 -17.98
N TYR A 187 -16.63 -3.77 -17.52
CA TYR A 187 -16.30 -3.43 -16.16
C TYR A 187 -15.35 -2.25 -16.09
N HIS A 188 -15.31 -1.61 -14.93
CA HIS A 188 -14.32 -0.61 -14.57
C HIS A 188 -13.73 -0.94 -13.20
N LEU A 189 -12.49 -0.53 -12.97
CA LEU A 189 -11.76 -0.78 -11.73
C LEU A 189 -12.14 0.27 -10.67
N VAL A 190 -12.58 -0.19 -9.49
CA VAL A 190 -12.77 0.65 -8.30
C VAL A 190 -11.55 0.55 -7.37
N PHE A 191 -11.01 -0.65 -7.21
CA PHE A 191 -9.83 -0.95 -6.40
C PHE A 191 -9.89 -0.38 -4.98
N ALA A 192 -11.02 -0.55 -4.29
CA ALA A 192 -11.25 -0.04 -2.94
C ALA A 192 -11.07 -1.12 -1.88
N SER A 193 -10.40 -0.80 -0.78
CA SER A 193 -10.21 -1.71 0.35
C SER A 193 -11.56 -2.07 1.00
N LEU A 194 -11.69 -3.28 1.52
CA LEU A 194 -12.92 -3.75 2.18
C LEU A 194 -12.92 -3.51 3.71
N GLY A 195 -12.02 -2.66 4.22
CA GLY A 195 -11.96 -2.18 5.61
C GLY A 195 -10.54 -1.79 6.07
N ASP A 196 -10.31 -1.69 7.39
CA ASP A 196 -8.98 -1.48 8.04
C ASP A 196 -7.94 -2.59 7.81
N GLN A 197 -6.76 -2.28 7.31
CA GLN A 197 -5.69 -3.24 7.07
C GLN A 197 -5.35 -4.11 8.30
N LEU A 198 -5.09 -5.40 8.05
CA LEU A 198 -4.40 -6.26 8.99
C LEU A 198 -2.91 -5.93 8.90
N ASN A 199 -2.39 -5.16 9.85
CA ASN A 199 -1.04 -4.61 9.82
C ASN A 199 -0.18 -5.11 10.98
N ASN A 200 1.11 -4.82 10.95
CA ASN A 200 2.09 -5.23 11.97
C ASN A 200 1.84 -4.68 13.39
N TYR A 201 0.75 -3.95 13.64
CA TYR A 201 0.34 -3.50 14.97
C TYR A 201 -0.93 -4.19 15.48
N ASN A 202 -1.62 -4.96 14.64
CA ASN A 202 -2.91 -5.58 14.98
C ASN A 202 -3.06 -7.04 14.53
N ILE A 203 -2.17 -7.54 13.68
CA ILE A 203 -2.19 -8.92 13.20
C ILE A 203 -1.86 -9.89 14.35
N TRP A 204 -2.53 -11.03 14.36
CA TRP A 204 -2.31 -12.09 15.32
C TRP A 204 -1.30 -13.09 14.77
N THR A 205 -0.26 -13.33 15.55
CA THR A 205 0.82 -14.26 15.22
C THR A 205 1.24 -15.05 16.45
N ASP A 206 2.12 -16.03 16.30
CA ASP A 206 2.70 -16.76 17.47
C ASP A 206 3.37 -15.81 18.47
N ASN A 207 3.93 -14.70 17.99
CA ASN A 207 4.57 -13.66 18.81
C ASN A 207 3.61 -12.57 19.30
N THR A 208 2.38 -12.56 18.79
CA THR A 208 1.31 -11.59 19.12
C THR A 208 -0.04 -12.32 19.26
N PRO A 209 -0.13 -13.38 20.08
CA PRO A 209 -1.32 -14.23 20.13
C PRO A 209 -2.54 -13.42 20.54
N ASN A 210 -3.65 -13.53 19.80
CA ASN A 210 -4.87 -12.74 19.96
C ASN A 210 -4.64 -11.22 19.91
N GLY A 211 -3.58 -10.77 19.23
CA GLY A 211 -3.27 -9.35 19.03
C GLY A 211 -2.68 -8.67 20.25
N ILE A 212 -2.10 -9.43 21.20
CA ILE A 212 -1.34 -8.81 22.29
C ILE A 212 -0.08 -8.10 21.74
N PRO A 213 0.40 -7.03 22.41
CA PRO A 213 1.62 -6.36 21.99
C PRO A 213 2.81 -7.33 21.94
N GLY A 214 3.60 -7.25 20.86
CA GLY A 214 4.76 -8.10 20.62
C GLY A 214 5.40 -7.79 19.26
N GLU A 215 6.25 -8.70 18.80
CA GLU A 215 7.03 -8.56 17.56
C GLU A 215 6.49 -9.50 16.47
N PRO A 216 5.61 -9.05 15.56
CA PRO A 216 4.90 -9.92 14.63
C PRO A 216 5.72 -10.19 13.35
N TYR A 217 7.03 -10.37 13.48
CA TYR A 217 7.95 -10.63 12.36
C TYR A 217 8.49 -12.05 12.42
N ASN A 218 8.74 -12.65 11.25
CA ASN A 218 9.14 -14.07 11.13
C ASN A 218 8.25 -14.98 12.01
N SER A 219 6.94 -14.74 12.01
CA SER A 219 6.01 -15.33 12.97
C SER A 219 4.85 -15.98 12.24
N SER A 220 4.43 -17.17 12.67
CA SER A 220 3.32 -17.87 12.01
C SER A 220 2.02 -17.08 12.18
N SER A 221 1.25 -16.98 11.10
CA SER A 221 -0.07 -16.36 11.09
C SER A 221 -0.99 -17.06 10.09
N ILE A 222 -2.29 -16.98 10.35
CA ILE A 222 -3.34 -17.43 9.46
C ILE A 222 -4.30 -16.27 9.24
N ILE A 223 -4.67 -16.03 7.99
CA ILE A 223 -5.70 -15.04 7.62
C ILE A 223 -6.80 -15.73 6.84
N ILE A 224 -8.05 -15.56 7.27
CA ILE A 224 -9.23 -16.14 6.64
C ILE A 224 -10.03 -14.99 6.02
N SER A 225 -10.03 -14.93 4.68
CA SER A 225 -10.84 -13.98 3.91
C SER A 225 -12.13 -14.64 3.44
N THR A 226 -13.28 -14.17 3.90
CA THR A 226 -14.60 -14.72 3.51
C THR A 226 -15.72 -13.73 3.81
N ALA A 227 -16.84 -13.87 3.09
CA ALA A 227 -18.05 -13.10 3.33
C ALA A 227 -18.97 -13.72 4.40
N ASP A 228 -18.76 -14.99 4.76
CA ASP A 228 -19.71 -15.78 5.56
C ASP A 228 -19.13 -16.26 6.90
N LYS A 229 -19.83 -15.94 8.00
CA LYS A 229 -19.43 -16.32 9.37
C LYS A 229 -19.46 -17.82 9.60
N ASN A 230 -20.37 -18.57 8.96
CA ASN A 230 -20.45 -20.02 9.11
C ASN A 230 -19.31 -20.71 8.38
N ILE A 231 -18.89 -20.20 7.21
CA ILE A 231 -17.70 -20.65 6.50
C ILE A 231 -16.45 -20.37 7.33
N ASN A 232 -16.30 -19.15 7.87
CA ASN A 232 -15.20 -18.82 8.76
C ASN A 232 -15.09 -19.80 9.95
N LYS A 233 -16.21 -20.07 10.63
CA LYS A 233 -16.27 -21.03 11.75
C LYS A 233 -15.86 -22.45 11.34
N GLN A 234 -16.30 -22.91 10.17
CA GLN A 234 -15.93 -24.24 9.65
C GLN A 234 -14.44 -24.33 9.35
N ILE A 235 -13.86 -23.27 8.78
CA ILE A 235 -12.42 -23.18 8.50
C ILE A 235 -11.62 -23.16 9.80
N ARG A 236 -11.99 -22.32 10.78
CA ARG A 236 -11.33 -22.27 12.10
C ARG A 236 -11.37 -23.62 12.81
N ASN A 237 -12.51 -24.32 12.76
CA ASN A 237 -12.63 -25.67 13.32
C ASN A 237 -11.69 -26.67 12.61
N ALA A 238 -11.66 -26.65 11.27
CA ALA A 238 -10.78 -27.52 10.51
C ALA A 238 -9.29 -27.23 10.79
N LEU A 239 -8.90 -25.96 10.92
CA LEU A 239 -7.56 -25.54 11.32
C LEU A 239 -7.21 -26.03 12.75
N GLY A 240 -8.13 -25.89 13.69
CA GLY A 240 -7.94 -26.36 15.07
C GLY A 240 -7.75 -27.88 15.14
N ILE A 241 -8.56 -28.66 14.40
CA ILE A 241 -8.39 -30.12 14.30
C ILE A 241 -7.05 -30.48 13.63
N ALA A 242 -6.57 -29.67 12.69
CA ALA A 242 -5.27 -29.84 12.05
C ALA A 242 -4.08 -29.46 12.95
N GLY A 243 -4.34 -28.87 14.14
CA GLY A 243 -3.32 -28.53 15.13
C GLY A 243 -2.88 -27.07 15.15
N TYR A 244 -3.54 -26.18 14.43
CA TYR A 244 -3.24 -24.74 14.50
C TYR A 244 -3.90 -24.08 15.71
N SER A 245 -3.18 -23.16 16.37
CA SER A 245 -3.74 -22.35 17.45
C SER A 245 -4.78 -21.36 16.90
N SER A 246 -5.90 -21.19 17.63
CA SER A 246 -6.86 -20.12 17.33
C SER A 246 -6.28 -18.73 17.49
N ASP A 247 -5.22 -18.60 18.29
CA ASP A 247 -4.64 -17.32 18.70
C ASP A 247 -3.88 -16.61 17.57
N ILE A 248 -3.68 -17.28 16.43
CA ILE A 248 -2.99 -16.74 15.25
C ILE A 248 -3.92 -16.59 14.04
N MET A 249 -5.23 -16.83 14.23
CA MET A 249 -6.22 -16.85 13.16
C MET A 249 -6.95 -15.51 13.07
N ASN A 250 -6.63 -14.73 12.04
CA ASN A 250 -7.17 -13.41 11.73
C ASN A 250 -8.36 -13.48 10.77
N ASP A 251 -9.25 -12.50 10.86
CA ASP A 251 -10.39 -12.33 9.96
C ASP A 251 -10.13 -11.20 8.95
N ASP A 252 -10.27 -11.49 7.66
CA ASP A 252 -10.38 -10.50 6.59
C ASP A 252 -11.81 -10.54 6.02
N ASN A 253 -12.70 -9.76 6.63
CA ASN A 253 -14.14 -9.82 6.32
C ASN A 253 -14.45 -9.19 4.97
N ILE A 254 -15.21 -9.88 4.13
CA ILE A 254 -15.80 -9.33 2.89
C ILE A 254 -17.27 -8.96 3.20
N PRO A 255 -17.60 -7.68 3.38
CA PRO A 255 -18.97 -7.27 3.73
C PRO A 255 -19.88 -7.34 2.50
N ILE A 256 -20.83 -8.29 2.48
CA ILE A 256 -21.69 -8.56 1.31
C ILE A 256 -22.55 -7.35 0.89
N GLU A 257 -22.87 -6.45 1.81
CA GLU A 257 -23.64 -5.24 1.53
C GLU A 257 -22.88 -4.21 0.68
N LEU A 258 -21.55 -4.35 0.56
CA LEU A 258 -20.71 -3.46 -0.26
C LEU A 258 -20.31 -4.07 -1.60
N VAL A 259 -20.68 -5.33 -1.88
CA VAL A 259 -20.17 -6.09 -3.03
C VAL A 259 -21.24 -6.98 -3.65
N ASN A 260 -21.16 -7.19 -4.97
CA ASN A 260 -22.02 -8.09 -5.73
C ASN A 260 -21.28 -9.39 -6.06
N MET A 261 -21.19 -10.29 -5.07
CA MET A 261 -20.51 -11.58 -5.19
C MET A 261 -21.26 -12.59 -6.09
N GLY A 262 -20.50 -13.52 -6.66
CA GLY A 262 -20.96 -14.58 -7.56
C GLY A 262 -19.92 -14.89 -8.63
N LEU A 263 -20.16 -15.93 -9.43
CA LEU A 263 -19.22 -16.37 -10.48
C LEU A 263 -19.67 -15.96 -11.89
N GLU A 264 -20.90 -15.46 -12.01
CA GLU A 264 -21.56 -15.15 -13.27
C GLU A 264 -21.11 -13.78 -13.84
N ALA A 265 -21.46 -13.49 -15.10
CA ALA A 265 -21.32 -12.16 -15.67
C ALA A 265 -22.11 -11.12 -14.84
N GLY A 266 -21.61 -9.89 -14.77
CA GLY A 266 -22.15 -8.79 -13.94
C GLY A 266 -21.73 -8.85 -12.47
N LYS A 267 -21.08 -9.94 -12.03
CA LYS A 267 -20.55 -10.07 -10.66
C LYS A 267 -19.18 -9.42 -10.50
N ASP A 268 -18.95 -8.89 -9.31
CA ASP A 268 -17.72 -8.19 -8.96
C ASP A 268 -16.53 -9.14 -8.92
N THR A 269 -15.36 -8.57 -9.16
CA THR A 269 -14.08 -9.23 -8.94
C THR A 269 -13.40 -8.67 -7.70
N PHE A 270 -12.47 -9.44 -7.14
CA PHE A 270 -11.73 -9.15 -5.93
C PHE A 270 -10.24 -9.21 -6.23
N ILE A 271 -9.49 -8.44 -5.43
CA ILE A 271 -8.03 -8.45 -5.40
C ILE A 271 -7.64 -8.64 -3.93
N TYR A 272 -6.55 -9.34 -3.65
CA TYR A 272 -5.98 -9.41 -2.31
C TYR A 272 -4.50 -9.05 -2.39
N MET A 273 -4.07 -8.10 -1.55
CA MET A 273 -2.75 -7.50 -1.66
C MET A 273 -2.08 -7.38 -0.30
N MET A 274 -0.76 -7.49 -0.35
CA MET A 274 0.16 -7.20 0.73
C MET A 274 1.02 -6.00 0.35
N ARG A 275 1.32 -5.16 1.36
CA ARG A 275 2.22 -4.02 1.21
C ARG A 275 3.34 -4.11 2.21
N PHE A 276 4.47 -3.53 1.86
CA PHE A 276 5.64 -3.42 2.71
C PHE A 276 6.25 -2.03 2.56
N ALA A 277 6.78 -1.46 3.63
CA ALA A 277 7.56 -0.24 3.59
C ALA A 277 8.77 -0.36 4.51
N LEU A 278 9.95 -0.06 3.95
CA LEU A 278 11.25 0.01 4.64
C LEU A 278 11.66 -1.29 5.35
N TRP A 279 12.42 -2.13 4.65
CA TRP A 279 13.06 -3.32 5.24
C TRP A 279 14.16 -2.90 6.22
N ALA A 280 14.26 -3.57 7.36
CA ALA A 280 15.40 -3.36 8.26
C ALA A 280 16.70 -3.85 7.60
N ASP A 281 16.63 -5.07 7.06
CA ASP A 281 17.63 -5.67 6.18
C ASP A 281 17.05 -5.80 4.76
N GLN A 282 17.57 -5.01 3.83
CA GLN A 282 17.12 -4.99 2.44
C GLN A 282 17.32 -6.34 1.73
N ASN A 283 18.38 -7.09 2.05
CA ASN A 283 18.63 -8.39 1.43
C ASN A 283 17.64 -9.43 1.94
N ALA A 284 17.37 -9.46 3.24
CA ALA A 284 16.37 -10.34 3.83
C ALA A 284 14.97 -10.03 3.27
N GLY A 285 14.61 -8.74 3.18
CA GLY A 285 13.36 -8.29 2.57
C GLY A 285 13.21 -8.72 1.11
N ASN A 286 14.26 -8.51 0.30
CA ASN A 286 14.28 -8.93 -1.11
C ASN A 286 14.14 -10.46 -1.26
N GLN A 287 14.81 -11.24 -0.39
CA GLN A 287 14.68 -12.70 -0.39
C GLN A 287 13.27 -13.13 -0.02
N TYR A 288 12.67 -12.53 1.00
CA TYR A 288 11.31 -12.82 1.44
C TYR A 288 10.31 -12.55 0.32
N ILE A 289 10.27 -11.33 -0.22
CA ILE A 289 9.24 -10.93 -1.19
C ILE A 289 9.39 -11.65 -2.55
N SER A 290 10.63 -11.92 -2.97
CA SER A 290 10.89 -12.65 -4.23
C SER A 290 10.55 -14.15 -4.14
N ASN A 291 10.41 -14.68 -2.92
CA ASN A 291 10.09 -16.09 -2.64
C ASN A 291 8.86 -16.22 -1.74
N ILE A 292 7.96 -15.24 -1.74
CA ILE A 292 6.86 -15.13 -0.77
C ILE A 292 5.92 -16.35 -0.78
N ASP A 293 5.81 -17.03 -1.92
CA ASP A 293 5.06 -18.28 -2.10
C ASP A 293 5.63 -19.48 -1.31
N LYS A 294 6.89 -19.39 -0.87
CA LYS A 294 7.52 -20.36 0.01
C LYS A 294 7.25 -20.08 1.49
N PHE A 295 6.97 -18.83 1.84
CA PHE A 295 6.70 -18.41 3.22
C PHE A 295 5.21 -18.47 3.55
N ILE A 296 4.34 -18.17 2.59
CA ILE A 296 2.89 -18.13 2.79
C ILE A 296 2.18 -18.95 1.70
N LYS A 297 1.43 -19.95 2.15
CA LYS A 297 0.52 -20.74 1.33
C LYS A 297 -0.83 -20.07 1.21
N VAL A 298 -1.40 -20.10 0.01
CA VAL A 298 -2.73 -19.56 -0.31
C VAL A 298 -3.64 -20.69 -0.75
N LEU A 299 -4.79 -20.81 -0.11
CA LEU A 299 -5.79 -21.83 -0.42
C LEU A 299 -7.13 -21.17 -0.75
N ARG A 300 -7.68 -21.44 -1.93
CA ARG A 300 -9.10 -21.22 -2.24
C ARG A 300 -9.90 -22.39 -1.68
N ILE A 301 -10.93 -22.09 -0.91
CA ILE A 301 -11.80 -23.09 -0.28
C ILE A 301 -13.22 -22.89 -0.80
N THR A 302 -13.76 -23.91 -1.46
CA THR A 302 -15.08 -23.86 -2.10
C THR A 302 -15.94 -25.04 -1.64
N PRO A 303 -17.11 -24.82 -1.02
CA PRO A 303 -18.06 -25.90 -0.77
C PRO A 303 -18.43 -26.66 -2.06
N LYS A 304 -18.30 -28.00 -2.05
CA LYS A 304 -18.70 -28.89 -3.17
C LYS A 304 -20.17 -28.69 -3.54
N VAL A 305 -21.00 -28.49 -2.51
CA VAL A 305 -22.41 -28.11 -2.64
C VAL A 305 -22.55 -26.68 -2.12
N PRO A 306 -23.05 -25.72 -2.93
CA PRO A 306 -23.27 -24.36 -2.48
C PRO A 306 -24.14 -24.29 -1.22
N HIS A 307 -23.77 -23.43 -0.28
CA HIS A 307 -24.57 -23.20 0.92
C HIS A 307 -25.76 -22.28 0.62
N ASN A 308 -26.98 -22.77 0.85
CA ASN A 308 -28.21 -22.00 0.60
C ASN A 308 -28.53 -20.97 1.71
N ASN A 309 -28.00 -21.16 2.92
CA ASN A 309 -28.25 -20.30 4.08
C ASN A 309 -26.97 -19.58 4.49
N LEU A 310 -26.77 -18.40 3.91
CA LEU A 310 -25.65 -17.53 4.25
C LEU A 310 -25.89 -16.82 5.60
N ASN A 311 -24.82 -16.59 6.32
CA ASN A 311 -24.73 -15.78 7.54
C ASN A 311 -23.62 -14.72 7.33
N PRO A 312 -23.90 -13.67 6.55
CA PRO A 312 -22.88 -12.73 6.13
C PRO A 312 -22.31 -11.88 7.28
N TRP A 313 -21.12 -11.34 7.07
CA TRP A 313 -20.61 -10.25 7.90
C TRP A 313 -21.46 -9.00 7.75
N GLU A 314 -21.64 -8.28 8.85
CA GLU A 314 -22.08 -6.89 8.79
C GLU A 314 -20.96 -6.04 8.20
N VAL A 315 -21.30 -4.85 7.71
CA VAL A 315 -20.27 -3.85 7.35
C VAL A 315 -19.43 -3.57 8.60
N PRO A 316 -18.09 -3.75 8.55
CA PRO A 316 -17.26 -3.64 9.74
C PRO A 316 -17.25 -2.20 10.26
N THR A 317 -17.29 -2.05 11.59
CA THR A 317 -16.96 -0.77 12.22
C THR A 317 -15.51 -0.45 11.96
N LEU A 318 -15.30 0.70 11.33
CA LEU A 318 -13.99 1.21 10.96
C LEU A 318 -13.29 1.82 12.17
N LYS A 319 -11.96 1.67 12.27
CA LYS A 319 -11.15 2.38 13.27
C LYS A 319 -11.33 3.89 13.11
N ILE A 320 -11.45 4.58 14.23
CA ILE A 320 -11.57 6.04 14.29
C ILE A 320 -10.18 6.64 14.05
N ARG A 321 -10.07 7.53 13.05
CA ARG A 321 -8.81 8.20 12.72
C ARG A 321 -8.52 9.39 13.63
N GLU A 322 -9.57 10.06 14.09
CA GLU A 322 -9.48 11.24 14.95
C GLU A 322 -8.99 10.85 16.34
N THR A 323 -7.86 11.41 16.75
CA THR A 323 -7.34 11.20 18.11
C THR A 323 -7.58 12.38 19.04
N GLY A 324 -8.09 13.50 18.50
CA GLY A 324 -8.27 14.76 19.22
C GLY A 324 -6.96 15.50 19.49
N ILE A 325 -5.83 14.97 18.99
CA ILE A 325 -4.51 15.60 19.03
C ILE A 325 -4.21 16.03 17.60
N THR A 326 -3.85 17.28 17.37
CA THR A 326 -3.43 17.77 16.04
C THR A 326 -1.96 18.15 16.05
N GLU A 327 -1.29 18.11 14.90
CA GLU A 327 0.08 18.61 14.80
C GLU A 327 0.18 20.10 15.13
N TYR A 328 -0.89 20.87 14.92
CA TYR A 328 -0.97 22.26 15.37
C TYR A 328 -0.88 22.43 16.89
N GLN A 329 -1.25 21.42 17.68
CA GLN A 329 -1.06 21.45 19.13
C GLN A 329 0.36 21.05 19.54
N VAL A 330 1.03 20.19 18.76
CA VAL A 330 2.40 19.73 19.02
C VAL A 330 3.42 20.78 18.56
N VAL A 331 3.16 21.42 17.41
CA VAL A 331 4.01 22.44 16.77
C VAL A 331 3.20 23.73 16.60
N PRO A 332 2.94 24.48 17.69
CA PRO A 332 2.00 25.62 17.67
C PRO A 332 2.48 26.80 16.82
N ASN A 333 3.78 26.92 16.57
CA ASN A 333 4.36 27.98 15.72
C ASN A 333 4.46 27.57 14.23
N SER A 334 3.94 26.40 13.86
CA SER A 334 4.06 25.81 12.52
C SER A 334 3.74 26.75 11.36
N ARG A 335 2.73 27.61 11.50
CA ARG A 335 2.41 28.60 10.46
C ARG A 335 3.59 29.54 10.18
N ASN A 336 4.13 30.17 11.22
CA ASN A 336 5.23 31.13 11.06
C ASN A 336 6.54 30.43 10.69
N ASP A 337 6.77 29.24 11.25
CA ASP A 337 7.96 28.45 10.98
C ASP A 337 7.99 27.95 9.53
N LEU A 338 6.85 27.50 8.97
CA LEU A 338 6.75 27.11 7.56
C LEU A 338 6.90 28.32 6.63
N ASP A 339 6.28 29.46 6.95
CA ASP A 339 6.47 30.70 6.18
C ASP A 339 7.95 31.13 6.20
N TYR A 340 8.61 31.06 7.36
CA TYR A 340 10.04 31.34 7.48
C TYR A 340 10.88 30.34 6.67
N LEU A 341 10.63 29.04 6.83
CA LEU A 341 11.35 27.97 6.14
C LEU A 341 11.22 28.10 4.62
N ARG A 342 10.00 28.32 4.12
CA ARG A 342 9.73 28.62 2.70
C ARG A 342 10.59 29.77 2.19
N ASN A 343 10.65 30.88 2.93
CA ASN A 343 11.46 32.02 2.52
C ASN A 343 12.97 31.73 2.54
N GLN A 344 13.46 30.93 3.50
CA GLN A 344 14.87 30.51 3.52
C GLN A 344 15.20 29.56 2.36
N ILE A 345 14.30 28.66 2.00
CA ILE A 345 14.42 27.80 0.82
C ILE A 345 14.51 28.66 -0.45
N ILE A 346 13.62 29.65 -0.60
CA ILE A 346 13.66 30.59 -1.74
C ILE A 346 14.93 31.43 -1.73
N ASN A 347 15.45 31.85 -0.58
CA ASN A 347 16.71 32.59 -0.51
C ASN A 347 17.92 31.72 -0.89
N LYS A 348 17.90 30.43 -0.55
CA LYS A 348 18.98 29.48 -0.85
C LYS A 348 18.99 29.06 -2.32
N TYR A 349 17.82 28.73 -2.86
CA TYR A 349 17.67 28.10 -4.18
C TYR A 349 17.16 29.06 -5.25
N GLY A 350 16.44 30.11 -4.85
CA GLY A 350 16.05 31.20 -5.73
C GLY A 350 17.20 32.17 -5.97
N GLY A 351 16.90 33.23 -6.71
CA GLY A 351 17.88 34.25 -7.06
C GLY A 351 17.58 34.82 -8.44
N THR A 352 18.59 35.38 -9.10
CA THR A 352 18.45 35.84 -10.50
C THR A 352 18.34 34.67 -11.49
N GLU A 353 18.80 33.49 -11.09
CA GLU A 353 18.92 32.31 -11.96
C GLU A 353 17.69 31.41 -11.95
N TYR A 354 16.81 31.50 -10.94
CA TYR A 354 15.64 30.63 -10.81
C TYR A 354 14.39 31.40 -10.41
N ASN A 355 13.29 31.12 -11.10
CA ASN A 355 11.94 31.49 -10.65
C ASN A 355 11.36 30.35 -9.83
N HIS A 356 10.51 30.66 -8.85
CA HIS A 356 9.85 29.66 -8.01
C HIS A 356 8.33 29.71 -8.16
N VAL A 357 7.69 28.56 -7.98
CA VAL A 357 6.24 28.37 -7.96
C VAL A 357 5.90 27.45 -6.78
N ASP A 358 5.13 27.94 -5.82
CA ASP A 358 4.53 27.07 -4.80
C ASP A 358 3.44 26.23 -5.47
N LEU A 359 3.50 24.91 -5.29
CA LEU A 359 2.54 24.00 -5.89
C LEU A 359 1.33 23.83 -4.97
N ASP A 360 0.13 24.03 -5.51
CA ASP A 360 -1.11 23.82 -4.77
C ASP A 360 -1.34 22.33 -4.46
N LEU A 361 -1.91 22.02 -3.28
CA LEU A 361 -2.18 20.65 -2.85
C LEU A 361 -3.68 20.32 -2.79
N THR A 362 -4.00 19.07 -3.10
CA THR A 362 -5.35 18.51 -3.02
C THR A 362 -5.35 17.11 -2.39
N VAL A 363 -6.47 16.70 -1.80
CA VAL A 363 -6.67 15.32 -1.35
C VAL A 363 -6.64 14.40 -2.57
N ALA A 364 -5.76 13.40 -2.56
CA ALA A 364 -5.53 12.56 -3.72
C ALA A 364 -6.50 11.37 -3.80
N ILE A 365 -6.81 10.76 -2.65
CA ILE A 365 -7.61 9.54 -2.56
C ILE A 365 -8.70 9.74 -1.48
N PRO A 366 -10.00 9.64 -1.83
CA PRO A 366 -11.09 9.66 -0.85
C PRO A 366 -11.15 8.35 -0.03
N ASP A 367 -11.97 8.35 1.03
CA ASP A 367 -12.21 7.16 1.86
C ASP A 367 -12.79 5.97 1.07
N ASN A 368 -12.42 4.75 1.47
CA ASN A 368 -12.68 3.52 0.73
C ASN A 368 -14.18 3.20 0.58
N PHE A 369 -14.98 3.31 1.65
CA PHE A 369 -16.42 3.03 1.55
C PHE A 369 -17.14 4.14 0.79
N ASN A 370 -16.68 5.37 0.93
CA ASN A 370 -17.18 6.48 0.12
C ASN A 370 -16.90 6.25 -1.37
N ALA A 371 -15.73 5.69 -1.71
CA ALA A 371 -15.35 5.38 -3.07
C ALA A 371 -16.21 4.28 -3.71
N ILE A 372 -16.49 3.21 -2.96
CA ILE A 372 -17.42 2.15 -3.40
C ILE A 372 -18.80 2.75 -3.71
N LEU A 373 -19.35 3.56 -2.79
CA LEU A 373 -20.66 4.18 -2.96
C LEU A 373 -20.71 5.13 -4.16
N ARG A 374 -19.65 5.92 -4.36
CA ARG A 374 -19.55 6.91 -5.43
C ARG A 374 -19.10 6.30 -6.76
N ASP A 375 -18.71 5.02 -6.76
CA ASP A 375 -18.30 4.30 -7.95
C ASP A 375 -17.08 4.98 -8.59
N VAL A 376 -16.05 5.23 -7.77
CA VAL A 376 -14.80 5.90 -8.16
C VAL A 376 -13.58 5.05 -7.84
N ASN A 377 -12.57 5.11 -8.73
CA ASN A 377 -11.33 4.40 -8.53
C ASN A 377 -10.48 5.08 -7.44
N VAL A 378 -9.99 4.28 -6.49
CA VAL A 378 -9.07 4.73 -5.42
C VAL A 378 -7.72 4.02 -5.45
N TYR A 379 -7.43 3.33 -6.56
CA TYR A 379 -6.10 2.83 -6.94
C TYR A 379 -5.46 1.92 -5.88
N GLY A 380 -6.28 1.13 -5.19
CA GLY A 380 -5.84 0.36 -4.04
C GLY A 380 -5.50 1.34 -2.93
N ASP A 381 -6.50 1.92 -2.29
CA ASP A 381 -6.29 2.75 -1.10
C ASP A 381 -5.67 1.91 0.03
N ASP A 382 -5.06 2.57 1.00
CA ASP A 382 -4.71 1.96 2.27
C ASP A 382 -5.25 2.83 3.38
N ARG A 383 -6.10 2.25 4.24
CA ARG A 383 -6.72 2.96 5.34
C ARG A 383 -5.72 3.30 6.44
N ASP A 384 -4.56 2.64 6.47
CA ASP A 384 -3.43 3.02 7.32
C ASP A 384 -2.69 4.29 6.86
N GLY A 385 -3.07 4.83 5.69
CA GLY A 385 -2.51 6.06 5.12
C GLY A 385 -3.53 7.15 4.82
N VAL A 386 -3.02 8.37 4.69
CA VAL A 386 -3.69 9.49 4.01
C VAL A 386 -2.85 9.98 2.84
N TYR A 387 -3.52 10.51 1.81
CA TYR A 387 -2.93 10.81 0.52
C TYR A 387 -3.31 12.21 0.06
N PHE A 388 -2.31 13.00 -0.27
CA PHE A 388 -2.50 14.31 -0.89
C PHE A 388 -1.41 14.53 -1.94
N LYS A 389 -1.73 15.33 -2.94
CA LYS A 389 -0.88 15.54 -4.12
C LYS A 389 -0.82 16.99 -4.51
N THR A 390 0.27 17.37 -5.15
CA THR A 390 0.35 18.65 -5.84
C THR A 390 -0.55 18.67 -7.08
N GLU A 391 -0.84 19.86 -7.58
CA GLU A 391 -1.18 20.07 -8.98
C GLU A 391 -0.10 19.50 -9.92
N ASP A 392 -0.47 19.34 -11.19
CA ASP A 392 0.48 18.89 -12.21
C ASP A 392 1.43 20.02 -12.60
N PHE A 393 2.70 19.68 -12.75
CA PHE A 393 3.76 20.59 -13.17
C PHE A 393 4.71 19.89 -14.13
N GLN A 394 5.64 20.64 -14.73
CA GLN A 394 6.64 20.08 -15.64
C GLN A 394 8.04 20.61 -15.28
N LEU A 395 9.03 19.73 -15.36
CA LEU A 395 10.44 20.11 -15.45
C LEU A 395 10.75 20.42 -16.92
N SER A 396 11.11 21.66 -17.23
CA SER A 396 11.36 22.13 -18.60
C SER A 396 12.78 21.77 -19.07
N SER A 397 13.70 21.63 -18.12
CA SER A 397 15.11 21.31 -18.35
C SER A 397 15.71 20.51 -17.19
N ASP A 398 16.93 20.00 -17.39
CA ASP A 398 17.69 19.26 -16.37
C ASP A 398 18.08 20.10 -15.15
N ASP A 399 17.99 21.42 -15.29
CA ASP A 399 18.30 22.36 -14.22
C ASP A 399 17.05 22.73 -13.39
N ASP A 400 15.84 22.36 -13.84
CA ASP A 400 14.63 22.54 -13.04
C ASP A 400 14.58 21.46 -11.94
N PHE A 401 14.09 21.83 -10.75
CA PHE A 401 14.01 20.91 -9.60
C PHE A 401 12.84 21.28 -8.69
N VAL A 402 12.50 20.35 -7.78
CA VAL A 402 11.47 20.56 -6.76
C VAL A 402 12.11 20.47 -5.39
N ILE A 403 11.80 21.41 -4.51
CA ILE A 403 12.10 21.27 -3.07
C ILE A 403 10.84 20.78 -2.37
N VAL A 404 10.97 19.68 -1.63
CA VAL A 404 9.93 19.11 -0.78
C VAL A 404 10.27 19.42 0.67
N TYR A 405 9.30 19.92 1.42
CA TYR A 405 9.49 20.31 2.82
C TYR A 405 8.17 20.21 3.60
N GLY A 406 8.25 20.05 4.91
CA GLY A 406 7.04 19.86 5.71
C GLY A 406 7.35 19.53 7.17
N ILE A 407 6.35 18.98 7.84
CA ILE A 407 6.43 18.56 9.23
C ILE A 407 6.94 17.12 9.32
N ASN A 408 7.83 16.86 10.27
CA ASN A 408 8.23 15.52 10.64
C ASN A 408 7.08 14.83 11.41
N HIS A 409 6.17 14.21 10.67
CA HIS A 409 5.02 13.48 11.20
C HIS A 409 5.38 12.36 12.18
N GLU A 410 6.59 11.80 12.06
CA GLU A 410 7.09 10.77 12.97
C GLU A 410 7.41 11.34 14.35
N ARG A 411 8.01 12.54 14.38
CA ARG A 411 8.38 13.28 15.58
C ARG A 411 7.18 13.90 16.28
N THR A 412 6.15 14.30 15.54
CA THR A 412 4.86 14.73 16.13
C THR A 412 4.08 13.55 16.72
N GLY A 413 4.41 12.33 16.33
CA GLY A 413 3.73 11.10 16.74
C GLY A 413 2.51 10.75 15.89
N LYS A 414 2.24 11.52 14.84
CA LYS A 414 1.11 11.31 13.91
C LYS A 414 1.35 10.27 12.82
N ALA A 415 2.60 9.85 12.67
CA ALA A 415 2.98 8.80 11.75
C ALA A 415 4.06 7.89 12.33
N ILE A 416 4.16 6.67 11.82
CA ILE A 416 5.33 5.80 11.92
C ILE A 416 6.30 6.02 10.76
N TYR A 417 5.77 6.47 9.61
CA TYR A 417 6.56 7.01 8.50
C TYR A 417 5.73 7.94 7.63
N SER A 418 6.40 8.83 6.91
CA SER A 418 5.83 9.57 5.78
C SER A 418 6.71 9.45 4.55
N ASN A 419 6.13 9.61 3.37
CA ASN A 419 6.91 9.62 2.14
C ASN A 419 6.34 10.57 1.10
N ALA A 420 7.21 11.16 0.28
CA ALA A 420 6.82 11.86 -0.92
C ALA A 420 7.47 11.21 -2.14
N SER A 421 6.73 11.19 -3.23
CA SER A 421 7.12 10.50 -4.45
C SER A 421 6.83 11.40 -5.65
N PHE A 422 7.80 11.50 -6.56
CA PHE A 422 7.70 12.12 -7.86
C PHE A 422 6.99 11.16 -8.83
N TYR A 423 5.87 11.59 -9.39
CA TYR A 423 5.06 10.82 -10.32
C TYR A 423 5.11 11.40 -11.72
N GLY A 424 5.11 10.53 -12.73
CA GLY A 424 4.59 10.90 -14.04
C GLY A 424 3.06 10.88 -14.01
N ALA A 425 2.43 11.96 -14.47
CA ALA A 425 0.98 12.09 -14.46
C ALA A 425 0.29 11.12 -15.43
N GLU A 426 0.86 10.96 -16.64
CA GLU A 426 0.28 10.13 -17.71
C GLU A 426 0.14 8.66 -17.30
N LEU A 427 1.22 8.05 -16.82
CA LEU A 427 1.24 6.63 -16.44
C LEU A 427 0.91 6.43 -14.95
N PHE A 428 0.63 7.50 -14.22
CA PHE A 428 0.45 7.50 -12.76
C PHE A 428 1.51 6.65 -12.03
N ASN A 429 2.77 6.84 -12.41
CA ASN A 429 3.93 6.03 -12.02
C ASN A 429 4.84 6.79 -11.05
N GLY A 430 5.00 6.27 -9.83
CA GLY A 430 5.95 6.80 -8.86
C GLY A 430 7.36 6.31 -9.21
N VAL A 431 8.25 7.23 -9.60
CA VAL A 431 9.56 6.88 -10.18
C VAL A 431 10.74 7.21 -9.29
N ALA A 432 10.56 8.17 -8.38
CA ALA A 432 11.56 8.59 -7.42
C ALA A 432 10.86 9.09 -6.17
N GLY A 433 11.45 8.93 -5.01
CA GLY A 433 10.83 9.38 -3.77
C GLY A 433 11.72 9.13 -2.56
N ALA A 434 11.23 9.60 -1.43
CA ALA A 434 11.88 9.34 -0.16
C ALA A 434 10.86 9.14 0.95
N PHE A 435 11.21 8.26 1.88
CA PHE A 435 10.63 8.21 3.21
C PHE A 435 11.18 9.38 4.00
N SER A 436 10.46 10.51 3.95
CA SER A 436 10.95 11.86 4.17
C SER A 436 11.92 11.96 5.35
N THR A 437 11.48 11.61 6.56
CA THR A 437 12.30 11.82 7.76
C THR A 437 13.06 10.58 8.24
N VAL A 438 12.89 9.44 7.55
CA VAL A 438 13.79 8.29 7.67
C VAL A 438 15.07 8.53 6.87
N GLN A 439 14.97 9.12 5.67
CA GLN A 439 16.11 9.38 4.80
C GLN A 439 16.72 10.77 5.01
N PHE A 440 15.90 11.75 5.37
CA PHE A 440 16.32 13.15 5.52
C PHE A 440 15.99 13.71 6.91
N PRO A 441 16.44 13.04 7.99
CA PRO A 441 16.26 13.57 9.34
C PRO A 441 17.02 14.88 9.51
N ASP A 442 16.44 15.81 10.26
CA ASP A 442 17.09 17.06 10.68
C ASP A 442 17.61 17.96 9.53
N THR A 443 17.15 17.74 8.30
CA THR A 443 17.58 18.48 7.11
C THR A 443 17.11 19.94 7.08
N ALA A 444 16.04 20.27 7.81
CA ALA A 444 15.61 21.67 7.93
C ALA A 444 16.51 22.51 8.87
N LEU A 445 17.37 21.89 9.69
CA LEU A 445 18.16 22.60 10.70
C LEU A 445 19.01 23.74 10.10
N GLU A 446 19.55 23.56 8.90
CA GLU A 446 20.40 24.58 8.25
C GLU A 446 19.66 25.88 7.89
N PHE A 447 18.33 25.81 7.75
CA PHE A 447 17.50 26.96 7.39
C PHE A 447 17.10 27.79 8.61
N PHE A 448 17.12 27.21 9.81
CA PHE A 448 16.76 27.90 11.04
C PHE A 448 17.98 28.49 11.77
N PRO A 449 17.79 29.54 12.59
CA PRO A 449 18.86 30.04 13.46
C PRO A 449 19.41 28.92 14.35
N THR A 450 20.73 28.91 14.56
CA THR A 450 21.38 27.91 15.42
C THR A 450 20.72 27.86 16.81
N GLY A 451 20.31 26.65 17.22
CA GLY A 451 19.65 26.42 18.51
C GLY A 451 18.14 26.73 18.52
N TYR A 452 17.52 26.98 17.36
CA TYR A 452 16.06 27.12 17.29
C TYR A 452 15.36 25.83 17.71
N GLU A 453 14.54 25.95 18.74
CA GLU A 453 13.98 24.83 19.49
C GLU A 453 13.15 23.86 18.62
N ASN A 454 12.39 24.40 17.66
CA ASN A 454 11.46 23.62 16.85
C ASN A 454 12.02 23.13 15.52
N ALA A 455 13.26 23.50 15.16
CA ALA A 455 13.80 23.24 13.82
C ALA A 455 13.76 21.76 13.42
N GLY A 456 13.94 20.85 14.39
CA GLY A 456 13.90 19.41 14.16
C GLY A 456 12.50 18.81 13.94
N TYR A 457 11.43 19.60 14.03
CA TYR A 457 10.08 19.20 13.59
C TYR A 457 9.85 19.40 12.10
N TYR A 458 10.85 19.91 11.36
CA TYR A 458 10.74 20.16 9.92
C TYR A 458 11.79 19.35 9.16
N TYR A 459 11.52 19.13 7.88
CA TYR A 459 12.48 18.53 6.95
C TYR A 459 12.48 19.30 5.63
N VAL A 460 13.58 19.21 4.88
CA VAL A 460 13.74 19.79 3.54
C VAL A 460 14.61 18.85 2.70
N TYR A 461 14.21 18.54 1.47
CA TYR A 461 15.08 17.86 0.52
C TYR A 461 14.72 18.22 -0.93
N LYS A 462 15.66 17.98 -1.84
CA LYS A 462 15.52 18.30 -3.26
C LYS A 462 15.21 17.06 -4.08
N MET A 463 14.36 17.20 -5.09
CA MET A 463 14.15 16.24 -6.17
C MET A 463 14.64 16.85 -7.48
N ALA A 464 15.66 16.25 -8.10
CA ALA A 464 16.33 16.83 -9.29
C ALA A 464 16.94 15.75 -10.21
N ARG A 465 17.46 16.15 -11.37
CA ARG A 465 18.14 15.24 -12.32
C ARG A 465 19.55 14.84 -11.88
N LYS A 466 20.21 15.63 -11.04
CA LYS A 466 21.62 15.46 -10.66
C LYS A 466 21.76 15.53 -9.15
N ALA A 467 22.66 14.71 -8.61
CA ALA A 467 23.08 14.77 -7.20
C ALA A 467 24.20 15.81 -7.08
N ASP A 468 23.83 17.09 -7.15
CA ASP A 468 24.75 18.23 -7.11
C ASP A 468 25.03 18.74 -5.68
N GLU A 469 24.23 18.30 -4.71
CA GLU A 469 24.36 18.62 -3.28
C GLU A 469 23.92 17.43 -2.40
N GLU A 470 23.96 17.62 -1.08
CA GLU A 470 23.42 16.66 -0.12
C GLU A 470 21.89 16.65 -0.16
N ASN A 471 21.26 15.56 0.30
CA ASN A 471 19.80 15.43 0.41
C ASN A 471 19.03 15.58 -0.92
N VAL A 472 19.55 14.97 -2.00
CA VAL A 472 18.89 14.95 -3.30
C VAL A 472 18.32 13.57 -3.63
N VAL A 473 17.05 13.53 -4.02
CA VAL A 473 16.37 12.39 -4.65
C VAL A 473 16.47 12.56 -6.17
N ILE A 474 17.03 11.56 -6.85
CA ILE A 474 17.26 11.62 -8.30
C ILE A 474 16.03 11.21 -9.08
N ILE A 475 15.63 12.05 -10.03
CA ILE A 475 14.50 11.82 -10.93
C ILE A 475 15.02 11.14 -12.21
N PRO A 476 14.74 9.84 -12.41
CA PRO A 476 15.18 9.13 -13.60
C PRO A 476 14.41 9.57 -14.86
N TYR A 477 15.07 9.49 -16.01
CA TYR A 477 14.44 9.65 -17.32
C TYR A 477 13.61 8.41 -17.68
N SER A 478 12.55 8.58 -18.45
CA SER A 478 11.83 7.48 -19.12
C SER A 478 12.61 7.04 -20.35
N THR A 479 13.02 7.99 -21.20
CA THR A 479 13.74 7.72 -22.43
C THR A 479 15.13 7.17 -22.12
N GLY A 480 15.45 6.01 -22.69
CA GLY A 480 16.73 5.34 -22.47
C GLY A 480 16.88 4.66 -21.11
N ASN A 481 15.81 4.60 -20.29
CA ASN A 481 15.83 3.88 -19.02
C ASN A 481 15.98 2.37 -19.24
N PRO A 482 17.02 1.72 -18.69
CA PRO A 482 17.24 0.29 -18.92
C PRO A 482 16.18 -0.62 -18.27
N LEU A 483 15.44 -0.12 -17.27
CA LEU A 483 14.36 -0.87 -16.63
C LEU A 483 13.03 -0.75 -17.40
N GLY A 484 12.87 0.31 -18.21
CA GLY A 484 11.69 0.54 -19.04
C GLY A 484 11.11 1.95 -18.88
N LYS A 485 10.21 2.32 -19.82
CA LYS A 485 9.67 3.69 -19.93
C LYS A 485 8.93 4.19 -18.67
N ALA A 486 8.32 3.29 -17.89
CA ALA A 486 7.56 3.67 -16.69
C ALA A 486 8.44 3.83 -15.45
N TYR A 487 9.75 3.58 -15.52
CA TYR A 487 10.70 3.80 -14.43
C TYR A 487 11.29 5.21 -14.41
N GLY A 488 10.73 6.14 -15.18
CA GLY A 488 11.14 7.54 -15.16
C GLY A 488 10.06 8.47 -15.67
N VAL A 489 10.45 9.74 -15.76
CA VAL A 489 9.67 10.84 -16.34
C VAL A 489 10.65 11.72 -17.12
N ASP A 490 10.33 12.08 -18.35
CA ASP A 490 11.15 12.97 -19.18
C ASP A 490 10.80 14.44 -18.95
N ASN A 491 11.67 15.36 -19.39
CA ASN A 491 11.37 16.79 -19.32
C ASN A 491 10.15 17.13 -20.22
N ASN A 492 9.40 18.16 -19.84
CA ASN A 492 8.16 18.61 -20.48
C ASN A 492 7.01 17.59 -20.45
N GLN A 493 7.10 16.57 -19.59
CA GLN A 493 5.97 15.70 -19.24
C GLN A 493 5.34 16.19 -17.94
N ASP A 494 4.00 16.06 -17.86
CA ASP A 494 3.27 16.36 -16.64
C ASP A 494 3.70 15.40 -15.52
N ALA A 495 4.03 15.99 -14.39
CA ALA A 495 4.49 15.34 -13.19
C ALA A 495 3.78 15.92 -11.96
N ARG A 496 3.81 15.18 -10.86
CA ARG A 496 3.26 15.64 -9.57
C ARG A 496 4.00 15.03 -8.40
N ILE A 497 3.92 15.65 -7.24
CA ILE A 497 4.34 15.02 -5.98
C ILE A 497 3.11 14.42 -5.30
N LEU A 498 3.19 13.15 -4.91
CA LEU A 498 2.18 12.49 -4.10
C LEU A 498 2.80 12.16 -2.74
N PHE A 499 2.15 12.67 -1.70
CA PHE A 499 2.52 12.50 -0.31
C PHE A 499 1.67 11.41 0.32
N ARG A 500 2.28 10.66 1.22
CA ARG A 500 1.62 9.64 2.03
C ARG A 500 2.10 9.71 3.46
N VAL A 501 1.16 9.71 4.40
CA VAL A 501 1.45 9.75 5.84
C VAL A 501 0.86 8.49 6.46
N TYR A 502 1.71 7.67 7.04
CA TYR A 502 1.35 6.31 7.46
C TYR A 502 1.52 6.06 8.95
N LEU A 503 0.48 5.36 9.37
CA LEU A 503 0.01 4.96 10.68
C LEU A 503 0.23 5.95 11.84
N ASP A 504 -0.88 6.54 12.27
CA ASP A 504 -0.96 7.20 13.57
C ASP A 504 -0.79 6.17 14.68
N LYS A 505 0.17 6.42 15.57
CA LYS A 505 0.58 5.50 16.65
C LYS A 505 -0.48 5.31 17.73
N ILE A 506 -1.49 6.18 17.79
CA ILE A 506 -2.60 6.12 18.75
C ILE A 506 -3.81 5.49 18.06
N ALA A 507 -4.16 5.97 16.87
CA ALA A 507 -5.34 5.48 16.14
C ALA A 507 -5.14 4.05 15.61
N MET A 508 -3.89 3.62 15.40
CA MET A 508 -3.54 2.35 14.75
C MET A 508 -4.22 2.18 13.39
N VAL A 509 -4.43 3.31 12.71
CA VAL A 509 -4.94 3.52 11.35
C VAL A 509 -4.30 4.82 10.83
N GLY A 510 -4.51 5.20 9.57
CA GLY A 510 -3.97 6.45 9.02
C GLY A 510 -4.46 7.65 9.81
N PRO A 511 -3.63 8.69 10.00
CA PRO A 511 -4.05 9.88 10.74
C PRO A 511 -5.27 10.52 10.07
N TYR A 512 -6.05 11.26 10.85
CA TYR A 512 -7.09 12.08 10.25
C TYR A 512 -6.46 13.21 9.44
N ILE A 513 -6.92 13.44 8.20
CA ILE A 513 -6.27 14.36 7.26
C ILE A 513 -6.22 15.81 7.76
N PHE A 514 -7.12 16.19 8.67
CA PHE A 514 -7.16 17.51 9.29
C PHE A 514 -6.46 17.56 10.67
N ASP A 515 -5.97 16.43 11.18
CA ASP A 515 -5.12 16.39 12.36
C ASP A 515 -3.64 16.62 12.01
N ILE A 516 -3.28 16.58 10.72
CA ILE A 516 -1.92 16.78 10.21
C ILE A 516 -1.77 18.11 9.46
N ILE A 517 -0.57 18.67 9.50
CA ILE A 517 -0.15 19.82 8.70
C ILE A 517 0.43 19.28 7.40
N TRP A 518 -0.19 19.58 6.26
CA TRP A 518 0.23 18.99 5.00
C TRP A 518 1.63 19.46 4.58
N ASP A 519 2.41 18.53 4.01
CA ASP A 519 3.69 18.84 3.38
C ASP A 519 3.50 19.82 2.20
N GLN A 520 4.60 20.43 1.79
CA GLN A 520 4.66 21.49 0.77
C GLN A 520 5.74 21.18 -0.27
N ALA A 521 5.56 21.73 -1.48
CA ALA A 521 6.51 21.61 -2.56
C ALA A 521 6.65 22.93 -3.32
N ILE A 522 7.90 23.29 -3.65
CA ILE A 522 8.22 24.46 -4.47
C ILE A 522 8.94 23.98 -5.73
N LEU A 523 8.41 24.33 -6.90
CA LEU A 523 9.09 24.12 -8.17
C LEU A 523 10.01 25.30 -8.47
N PHE A 524 11.28 25.02 -8.73
CA PHE A 524 12.27 25.98 -9.21
C PHE A 524 12.51 25.75 -10.70
N LYS A 525 12.28 26.79 -11.50
CA LYS A 525 12.53 26.79 -12.94
C LYS A 525 13.69 27.71 -13.26
N LYS A 526 14.64 27.21 -14.05
CA LYS A 526 15.76 28.05 -14.50
C LYS A 526 15.23 29.23 -15.30
N SER A 527 15.63 30.44 -14.91
CA SER A 527 15.32 31.66 -15.63
C SER A 527 15.93 31.58 -17.02
N ASN A 528 15.11 31.77 -18.06
CA ASN A 528 15.62 32.02 -19.39
C ASN A 528 16.31 33.38 -19.36
N ILE A 529 17.65 33.38 -19.30
CA ILE A 529 18.42 34.58 -19.55
C ILE A 529 18.22 34.91 -21.03
N LEU A 530 17.43 35.96 -21.31
CA LEU A 530 17.25 36.53 -22.65
C LEU A 530 18.55 37.11 -23.18
#